data_AF-A0A2I0EXR6-F1
#
_entry.id   AF-A0A2I0EXR6-F1
#
_cell.length_a   1.000
_cell.length_b   1.000
_cell.length_c   1.000
_cell.angle_alpha   90.00
_cell.angle_beta   90.00
_cell.angle_gamma   90.00
#
_symmetry.space_group_name_H-M   'P 1'
#
loop_
_entity.id
_entity.type
_entity.pdbx_description
1 polymer ?
#
loop_
_entity_poly.entity_id
_entity_poly.type
_entity_poly.pdbx_seq_one_letter_code
_entity_poly.pdbx_strand_id
1 'polypeptide(L)'
;FGKPNTIYKAYQRWSRSNKLITLFTLLIKDADLEWVFIDGTHIKAHQHSSGGNENLQSISKSVAGRATKIHLAVDAHGNPI
;
A
#
# COMPACT_ATOMS: atom_id res chain seq x y z
N PHE A 1 14.52 -13.32 5.16
CA PHE A 1 14.57 -11.94 5.69
C PHE A 1 15.95 -11.34 5.44
N GLY A 2 16.05 -10.04 5.14
CA GLY A 2 17.31 -9.31 4.98
C GLY A 2 17.77 -8.62 6.28
N LYS A 3 18.92 -7.92 6.24
CA LYS A 3 19.45 -7.18 7.40
C LYS A 3 18.43 -6.12 7.87
N PRO A 4 17.95 -6.15 9.13
CA PRO A 4 16.86 -5.29 9.60
C PRO A 4 17.10 -3.80 9.37
N ASN A 5 18.31 -3.32 9.66
CA ASN A 5 18.67 -1.91 9.48
C ASN A 5 18.61 -1.48 8.00
N THR A 6 19.01 -2.35 7.08
CA THR A 6 18.97 -2.07 5.64
C THR A 6 17.53 -1.96 5.15
N ILE A 7 16.66 -2.90 5.56
CA ILE A 7 15.23 -2.89 5.20
C ILE A 7 14.56 -1.63 5.75
N TYR A 8 14.78 -1.32 7.03
CA TYR A 8 14.22 -0.12 7.66
C TYR A 8 14.66 1.17 6.95
N LYS A 9 15.96 1.30 6.63
CA LYS A 9 16.48 2.46 5.89
C LYS A 9 15.90 2.59 4.49
N ALA A 10 15.68 1.47 3.78
CA ALA A 10 15.04 1.47 2.47
C ALA A 10 13.59 1.93 2.57
N TYR A 11 12.81 1.37 3.51
CA TYR A 11 11.44 1.78 3.80
C TYR A 11 11.35 3.28 4.11
N GLN A 12 12.16 3.77 5.07
CA GLN A 12 12.17 5.18 5.46
C GLN A 12 12.49 6.11 4.28
N ARG A 13 13.47 5.74 3.44
CA ARG A 13 13.83 6.53 2.26
C ARG A 13 12.68 6.60 1.27
N TRP A 14 11.98 5.49 1.02
CA TRP A 14 10.84 5.45 0.11
C TRP A 14 9.64 6.22 0.64
N SER A 15 9.31 6.03 1.92
CA SER A 15 8.25 6.75 2.61
C SER A 15 8.49 8.26 2.57
N ARG A 16 9.69 8.72 2.97
CA ARG A 16 10.04 10.16 2.95
C ARG A 16 10.09 10.79 1.57
N SER A 17 10.34 10.00 0.53
CA SER A 17 10.38 10.49 -0.86
C SER A 17 9.04 10.37 -1.57
N ASN A 18 7.97 9.97 -0.88
CA ASN A 18 6.64 9.77 -1.45
C ASN A 18 6.63 8.88 -2.71
N LYS A 19 7.60 7.97 -2.84
CA LYS A 19 7.79 7.16 -4.06
C LYS A 19 6.54 6.40 -4.47
N LEU A 20 5.79 5.87 -3.50
CA LEU A 20 4.56 5.12 -3.76
C LEU A 20 3.49 6.03 -4.38
N ILE A 21 3.33 7.25 -3.84
CA ILE A 21 2.38 8.24 -4.39
C ILE A 21 2.83 8.68 -5.78
N THR A 22 4.12 8.96 -5.99
CA THR A 22 4.66 9.31 -7.31
C THR A 22 4.39 8.21 -8.34
N LEU A 23 4.51 6.94 -7.96
CA LEU A 23 4.19 5.82 -8.83
C LEU A 23 2.70 5.83 -9.22
N PHE A 24 1.78 6.00 -8.27
CA PHE A 24 0.36 6.11 -8.59
C PHE A 24 0.05 7.31 -9.49
N THR A 25 0.63 8.48 -9.23
CA THR A 25 0.46 9.66 -10.09
C THR A 25 0.92 9.41 -11.53
N LEU A 26 1.99 8.63 -11.74
CA LEU A 26 2.44 8.26 -13.07
C LEU A 26 1.48 7.30 -13.78
N LEU A 27 0.87 6.38 -13.04
CA LEU A 27 -0.10 5.42 -13.57
C LEU A 27 -1.44 6.05 -13.94
N ILE A 28 -1.87 7.10 -13.22
CA ILE A 28 -3.16 7.79 -13.44
C ILE A 28 -3.19 8.58 -14.77
N LYS A 29 -2.05 8.98 -15.33
CA LYS A 29 -1.98 9.96 -16.44
C LYS A 29 -2.80 9.60 -17.68
N ASP A 30 -2.87 8.32 -18.01
CA ASP A 30 -3.55 7.82 -19.22
C ASP A 30 -4.70 6.86 -18.84
N ALA A 31 -5.38 7.13 -17.72
CA ALA A 31 -6.49 6.33 -17.23
C ALA A 31 -7.66 6.26 -18.22
N ASP A 32 -8.12 5.05 -18.50
CA ASP A 32 -9.35 4.80 -19.26
C ASP A 32 -10.58 4.90 -18.34
N LEU A 33 -11.44 5.89 -18.58
CA LEU A 33 -12.60 6.17 -17.73
C LEU A 33 -13.90 5.58 -18.27
N GLU A 34 -13.86 4.73 -19.31
CA GLU A 34 -15.05 4.03 -19.80
C GLU A 34 -15.62 3.09 -18.73
N TRP A 35 -14.75 2.46 -17.94
CA TRP A 35 -15.12 1.57 -16.85
C TRP A 35 -14.36 1.89 -15.57
N VAL A 36 -15.10 2.16 -14.50
CA VAL A 36 -14.53 2.49 -13.18
C VAL A 36 -14.93 1.42 -12.17
N PHE A 37 -13.93 0.83 -11.53
CA PHE A 37 -14.09 -0.20 -10.50
C PHE A 37 -13.49 0.26 -9.18
N ILE A 38 -13.89 -0.41 -8.09
CA ILE A 38 -13.21 -0.30 -6.79
C ILE A 38 -12.45 -1.60 -6.57
N ASP A 39 -11.13 -1.50 -6.49
CA ASP A 39 -10.28 -2.63 -6.12
C ASP A 39 -9.61 -2.41 -4.76
N GLY A 40 -9.22 -3.51 -4.11
CA GLY A 40 -8.58 -3.50 -2.81
C GLY A 40 -7.48 -4.55 -2.71
N THR A 41 -6.23 -4.09 -2.54
CA THR A 41 -5.11 -4.99 -2.27
C THR A 41 -4.92 -5.20 -0.77
N HIS A 42 -4.86 -6.46 -0.35
CA HIS A 42 -4.53 -6.87 1.01
C HIS A 42 -3.03 -7.10 1.18
N ILE A 43 -2.42 -6.43 2.15
CA ILE A 43 -0.98 -6.51 2.44
C ILE A 43 -0.80 -7.03 3.86
N LYS A 44 -0.18 -8.20 4.01
CA LYS A 44 0.06 -8.79 5.33
C LYS A 44 1.08 -7.96 6.11
N ALA A 45 0.73 -7.57 7.33
CA ALA A 45 1.65 -6.86 8.20
C ALA A 45 2.76 -7.81 8.67
N HIS A 46 3.97 -7.27 8.80
CA HIS A 46 5.08 -8.03 9.39
C HIS A 46 4.74 -8.41 10.83
N GLN A 47 5.17 -9.59 11.29
CA GLN A 47 4.79 -10.12 12.61
C GLN A 47 5.13 -9.16 13.78
N HIS A 48 6.20 -8.38 13.64
CA HIS A 48 6.64 -7.37 14.63
C HIS A 48 5.98 -5.99 14.46
N SER A 49 5.09 -5.79 13.49
CA SER A 49 4.33 -4.54 13.29
C SER A 49 3.10 -4.43 14.20
N SER A 50 3.01 -5.29 15.22
CA SER A 50 1.84 -5.50 16.07
C SER A 50 1.78 -4.63 17.33
N GLY A 51 2.83 -3.86 17.64
CA GLY A 51 2.92 -3.06 18.87
C GLY A 51 2.42 -1.61 18.79
N GLY A 52 1.99 -1.14 17.61
CA GLY A 52 1.56 0.24 17.40
C GLY A 52 0.04 0.44 17.52
N ASN A 53 -0.40 1.70 17.57
CA ASN A 53 -1.81 2.05 17.47
C ASN A 53 -2.36 1.64 16.09
N GLU A 54 -3.45 0.86 16.07
CA GLU A 54 -4.00 0.25 14.86
C GLU A 54 -4.43 1.29 13.80
N ASN A 55 -5.03 2.40 14.25
CA ASN A 55 -5.53 3.45 13.37
C ASN A 55 -4.37 4.27 12.77
N LEU A 56 -3.35 4.60 13.56
CA LEU A 56 -2.20 5.38 13.09
C LEU A 56 -1.32 4.59 12.09
N GLN A 57 -1.28 3.26 12.22
CA GLN A 57 -0.50 2.39 11.34
C GLN A 57 -1.33 1.83 10.18
N SER A 58 -2.65 2.04 10.18
CA SER A 58 -3.59 1.41 9.25
C SER A 58 -3.46 -0.11 9.19
N ILE A 59 -3.21 -0.76 10.35
CA ILE A 59 -3.08 -2.22 10.48
C ILE A 59 -4.22 -2.73 11.36
N SER A 60 -5.09 -3.57 10.80
CA SER A 60 -6.21 -4.19 11.51
C SER A 60 -6.09 -5.72 11.53
N LYS A 61 -6.95 -6.37 12.33
CA LYS A 61 -7.06 -7.83 12.37
C LYS A 61 -7.84 -8.34 11.14
N SER A 62 -7.33 -9.38 10.51
CA SER A 62 -8.02 -10.16 9.48
C SER A 62 -7.99 -11.65 9.82
N VAL A 63 -8.74 -12.47 9.08
CA VAL A 63 -8.74 -13.94 9.24
C VAL A 63 -7.33 -14.53 9.11
N ALA A 64 -6.51 -13.98 8.23
CA ALA A 64 -5.14 -14.44 7.99
C ALA A 64 -4.08 -13.75 8.87
N GLY A 65 -4.49 -13.06 9.95
CA GLY A 65 -3.61 -12.29 10.82
C GLY A 65 -3.70 -10.78 10.58
N ARG A 66 -2.72 -10.02 11.08
CA ARG A 66 -2.72 -8.55 10.96
C ARG A 66 -2.39 -8.11 9.53
N ALA A 67 -3.12 -7.15 8.99
CA ALA A 67 -2.94 -6.68 7.62
C ALA A 67 -3.34 -5.21 7.46
N THR A 68 -2.82 -4.59 6.41
CA THR A 68 -3.28 -3.31 5.86
C THR A 68 -4.00 -3.59 4.56
N LYS A 69 -4.99 -2.76 4.23
CA LYS A 69 -5.66 -2.77 2.93
C LYS A 69 -5.51 -1.42 2.27
N ILE A 70 -5.20 -1.42 0.98
CA ILE A 70 -5.23 -0.22 0.14
C ILE A 70 -6.42 -0.38 -0.79
N HIS A 71 -7.35 0.58 -0.73
CA HIS A 71 -8.47 0.67 -1.66
C HIS A 71 -8.17 1.73 -2.71
N LEU A 72 -8.46 1.43 -3.97
CA LEU A 72 -8.28 2.36 -5.09
C LEU A 72 -9.51 2.29 -6.01
N ALA A 73 -9.87 3.42 -6.59
CA ALA A 73 -10.65 3.41 -7.82
C ALA A 73 -9.70 3.06 -8.96
N VAL A 74 -10.12 2.19 -9.86
CA VAL A 74 -9.27 1.68 -10.95
C VAL A 74 -10.01 1.63 -12.28
N ASP A 75 -9.26 1.75 -13.36
CA ASP A 75 -9.74 1.57 -14.74
C ASP A 75 -9.96 0.08 -15.08
N ALA A 76 -10.38 -0.19 -16.32
CA ALA A 76 -10.55 -1.55 -16.84
C ALA A 76 -9.27 -2.42 -16.81
N HIS A 77 -8.09 -1.80 -16.74
CA HIS A 77 -6.79 -2.47 -16.70
C HIS A 77 -6.26 -2.62 -15.27
N GLY A 78 -6.99 -2.11 -14.26
CA GLY A 78 -6.57 -2.11 -12.87
C GLY A 78 -5.58 -1.00 -12.50
N ASN A 79 -5.38 0.00 -13.36
CA ASN A 79 -4.58 1.18 -13.02
C ASN A 79 -5.40 2.12 -12.15
N PRO A 80 -4.78 2.80 -11.17
CA PRO A 80 -5.46 3.82 -10.38
C PRO A 80 -5.96 4.97 -11.26
N ILE A 81 -7.10 5.55 -10.88
CA ILE A 81 -7.70 6.73 -11.51
C ILE A 81 -7.86 7.89 -10.52
#